data_AF-A0A945DVE5-F1
#
_entry.id   AF-A0A945DVE5-F1
#
_cell.length_a   1.000
_cell.length_b   1.000
_cell.length_c   1.000
_cell.angle_alpha   90.00
_cell.angle_beta   90.00
_cell.angle_gamma   90.00
#
_symmetry.space_group_name_H-M   'P 1'
#
loop_
_entity.id
_entity.type
_entity.pdbx_description
1 polymer ?
#
loop_
_entity_poly.entity_id
_entity_poly.type
_entity_poly.pdbx_seq_one_letter_code
_entity_poly.pdbx_strand_id
1 'polypeptide(L)'
;MVHYSQKYRPHAALAALLFTAALGQAHVGPHPSVHDTVAGIVDRFRKTIPQKELLAMDAAKAKSLLTEKELNTLATEHVTFRVNIPVKVIIIRDAAMGDKPFWLKDRGFAPMGFKITIQDTETDFWMKDFEAGRIGLGVNSLTGGDAHYIVALMPLTKETKLEVTELYPGQLRVGALKDGLQPFVDRPEAM
;
A
#
# COMPACT_ATOMS: atom_id res chain seq x y z
N MET A 1 -44.02 -7.69 -68.77
CA MET A 1 -43.81 -6.69 -67.71
C MET A 1 -42.54 -7.09 -66.97
N VAL A 2 -41.45 -6.34 -67.13
CA VAL A 2 -40.11 -6.73 -66.63
C VAL A 2 -39.91 -6.10 -65.25
N HIS A 3 -39.65 -6.92 -64.22
CA HIS A 3 -39.11 -6.41 -62.97
C HIS A 3 -37.65 -6.86 -62.79
N TYR A 4 -36.80 -5.84 -62.59
CA TYR A 4 -35.36 -5.93 -62.65
C TYR A 4 -34.77 -6.39 -61.30
N SER A 5 -33.67 -7.14 -61.36
CA SER A 5 -32.95 -7.60 -60.15
C SER A 5 -32.21 -6.44 -59.49
N GLN A 6 -32.30 -6.31 -58.16
CA GLN A 6 -31.33 -5.50 -57.41
C GLN A 6 -30.74 -6.26 -56.23
N LYS A 7 -29.50 -6.71 -56.42
CA LYS A 7 -28.61 -7.24 -55.39
C LYS A 7 -28.25 -6.11 -54.43
N TYR A 8 -28.57 -6.26 -53.14
CA TYR A 8 -27.93 -5.45 -52.11
C TYR A 8 -26.56 -6.05 -51.77
N ARG A 9 -25.47 -5.35 -52.14
CA ARG A 9 -24.13 -5.57 -51.57
C ARG A 9 -23.88 -4.52 -50.48
N PRO A 10 -23.11 -4.85 -49.42
CA PRO A 10 -23.09 -4.06 -48.19
C PRO A 10 -21.96 -3.03 -48.20
N HIS A 11 -22.25 -1.74 -48.04
CA HIS A 11 -21.24 -0.74 -47.68
C HIS A 11 -21.79 0.37 -46.77
N ALA A 12 -21.00 0.68 -45.74
CA ALA A 12 -20.98 1.90 -44.92
C ALA A 12 -22.30 2.39 -44.29
N ALA A 13 -22.43 2.23 -42.96
CA ALA A 13 -22.00 3.27 -42.02
C ALA A 13 -22.44 2.97 -40.58
N LEU A 14 -21.49 2.62 -39.70
CA LEU A 14 -21.56 3.02 -38.28
C LEU A 14 -20.16 3.07 -37.64
N ALA A 15 -19.35 4.01 -38.11
CA ALA A 15 -18.12 4.41 -37.43
C ALA A 15 -18.47 5.24 -36.19
N ALA A 16 -18.86 4.58 -35.10
CA ALA A 16 -19.14 5.23 -33.81
C ALA A 16 -19.05 4.26 -32.60
N LEU A 17 -18.19 3.24 -32.66
CA LEU A 17 -17.70 2.63 -31.42
C LEU A 17 -16.65 3.58 -30.83
N LEU A 18 -17.19 4.52 -30.05
CA LEU A 18 -16.46 5.51 -29.26
C LEU A 18 -15.27 4.86 -28.57
N PHE A 19 -14.18 5.62 -28.48
CA PHE A 19 -13.09 5.37 -27.54
C PHE A 19 -13.61 5.50 -26.10
N THR A 20 -14.43 4.56 -25.64
CA THR A 20 -14.50 4.18 -24.23
C THR A 20 -13.28 3.32 -23.92
N ALA A 21 -12.09 3.88 -24.19
CA ALA A 21 -11.00 3.74 -23.25
C ALA A 21 -11.54 4.36 -21.97
N ALA A 22 -12.17 3.53 -21.13
CA ALA A 22 -12.40 3.88 -19.75
C ALA A 22 -11.01 4.22 -19.22
N LEU A 23 -10.75 5.52 -19.06
CA LEU A 23 -9.66 6.00 -18.25
C LEU A 23 -9.96 5.44 -16.87
N GLY A 24 -9.36 4.29 -16.59
CA GLY A 24 -9.26 3.68 -15.29
C GLY A 24 -8.43 4.61 -14.43
N GLN A 25 -9.02 5.75 -14.07
CA GLN A 25 -8.75 6.48 -12.86
C GLN A 25 -9.00 5.46 -11.74
N ALA A 26 -7.97 4.65 -11.45
CA ALA A 26 -7.85 3.97 -10.19
C ALA A 26 -7.95 5.09 -9.16
N HIS A 27 -9.13 5.21 -8.56
CA HIS A 27 -9.56 6.39 -7.85
C HIS A 27 -8.71 6.49 -6.59
N VAL A 28 -7.57 7.17 -6.68
CA VAL A 28 -6.89 7.68 -5.50
C VAL A 28 -7.93 8.58 -4.85
N GLY A 29 -8.30 8.26 -3.62
CA GLY A 29 -9.29 9.06 -2.90
C GLY A 29 -8.75 10.46 -2.62
N PRO A 30 -9.46 11.28 -1.83
CA PRO A 30 -9.00 12.62 -1.46
C PRO A 30 -7.75 12.64 -0.53
N HIS A 31 -6.99 11.55 -0.46
CA HIS A 31 -5.80 11.35 0.37
C HIS A 31 -4.50 11.47 -0.46
N PRO A 32 -3.39 11.94 0.13
CA PRO A 32 -2.11 12.06 -0.60
C PRO A 32 -1.58 10.72 -1.10
N SER A 33 -1.29 10.64 -2.41
CA SER A 33 -0.65 9.48 -3.03
C SER A 33 0.82 9.35 -2.59
N VAL A 34 1.21 8.16 -2.13
CA VAL A 34 2.62 7.81 -1.91
C VAL A 34 3.41 7.88 -3.21
N HIS A 35 2.85 7.44 -4.34
CA HIS A 35 3.53 7.47 -5.64
C HIS A 35 3.84 8.90 -6.08
N ASP A 36 2.86 9.81 -5.97
CA ASP A 36 3.03 11.21 -6.37
C ASP A 36 3.99 11.93 -5.42
N THR A 37 3.97 11.57 -4.13
CA THR A 37 4.91 12.07 -3.13
C THR A 37 6.35 11.64 -3.46
N VAL A 38 6.57 10.36 -3.77
CA VAL A 38 7.90 9.85 -4.19
C VAL A 38 8.36 10.52 -5.49
N ALA A 39 7.48 10.66 -6.48
CA ALA A 39 7.80 11.34 -7.74
C ALA A 39 8.19 12.82 -7.51
N GLY A 40 7.45 13.53 -6.65
CA GLY A 40 7.73 14.91 -6.25
C GLY A 40 9.06 15.05 -5.50
N ILE A 41 9.37 14.14 -4.57
CA ILE A 41 10.68 14.09 -3.87
C ILE A 41 11.81 13.92 -4.89
N VAL A 42 11.69 12.96 -5.82
CA VAL A 42 12.73 12.67 -6.82
C VAL A 42 12.96 13.85 -7.76
N ASP A 43 11.90 14.51 -8.22
CA ASP A 43 11.99 15.72 -9.05
C ASP A 43 12.63 16.89 -8.27
N ARG A 44 12.20 17.14 -7.03
CA ARG A 44 12.76 18.17 -6.13
C ARG A 44 14.24 17.94 -5.89
N PHE A 45 14.63 16.71 -5.55
CA PHE A 45 16.01 16.30 -5.29
C PHE A 45 16.89 16.52 -6.54
N ARG A 46 16.43 16.08 -7.72
CA ARG A 46 17.13 16.30 -9.01
C ARG A 46 17.34 17.78 -9.37
N LYS A 47 16.45 18.66 -8.95
CA LYS A 47 16.53 20.11 -9.21
C LYS A 47 17.39 20.88 -8.21
N THR A 48 17.53 20.38 -6.98
CA THR A 48 18.13 21.14 -5.86
C THR A 48 19.46 20.58 -5.36
N ILE A 49 19.84 19.36 -5.77
CA ILE A 49 21.02 18.66 -5.24
C ILE A 49 21.93 18.25 -6.41
N PRO A 50 23.26 18.48 -6.33
CA PRO A 50 24.19 18.07 -7.37
C PRO A 50 24.12 16.56 -7.67
N GLN A 51 24.21 16.17 -8.94
CA GLN A 51 24.11 14.76 -9.36
C GLN A 51 25.08 13.83 -8.63
N LYS A 52 26.31 14.29 -8.36
CA LYS A 52 27.32 13.52 -7.62
C LYS A 52 26.90 13.24 -6.17
N GLU A 53 26.22 14.19 -5.52
CA GLU A 53 25.70 14.03 -4.16
C GLU A 53 24.46 13.14 -4.13
N LEU A 54 23.57 13.26 -5.14
CA LEU A 54 22.41 12.36 -5.31
C LEU A 54 22.82 10.90 -5.45
N LEU A 55 23.85 10.61 -6.25
CA LEU A 55 24.36 9.25 -6.47
C LEU A 55 25.10 8.66 -5.24
N ALA A 56 25.54 9.52 -4.31
CA ALA A 56 26.22 9.12 -3.07
C ALA A 56 25.29 9.16 -1.84
N MET A 57 24.00 9.46 -2.02
CA MET A 57 23.06 9.67 -0.93
C MET A 57 22.58 8.36 -0.31
N ASP A 58 22.67 8.24 1.01
CA ASP A 58 22.09 7.15 1.78
C ASP A 58 20.65 7.45 2.27
N ALA A 59 20.01 6.43 2.85
CA ALA A 59 18.65 6.53 3.37
C ALA A 59 18.47 7.56 4.50
N ALA A 60 19.48 7.75 5.34
CA ALA A 60 19.43 8.66 6.48
C ALA A 60 19.52 10.12 6.00
N LYS A 61 20.44 10.39 5.07
CA LYS A 61 20.55 11.68 4.40
C LYS A 61 19.29 11.99 3.60
N ALA A 62 18.75 11.02 2.86
CA ALA A 62 17.47 11.17 2.17
C ALA A 62 16.33 11.52 3.14
N LYS A 63 16.15 10.78 4.25
CA LYS A 63 15.13 11.09 5.29
C LYS A 63 15.30 12.52 5.83
N SER A 64 16.53 12.98 6.08
CA SER A 64 16.83 14.32 6.61
C SER A 64 16.48 15.48 5.65
N LEU A 65 16.27 15.20 4.36
CA LEU A 65 15.95 16.19 3.33
C LEU A 65 14.46 16.18 2.94
N LEU A 66 13.66 15.29 3.52
CA LEU A 66 12.22 15.26 3.37
C LEU A 66 11.59 16.39 4.20
N THR A 67 10.58 17.03 3.65
CA THR A 67 9.69 17.93 4.39
C THR A 67 8.80 17.12 5.33
N GLU A 68 8.28 17.75 6.39
CA GLU A 68 7.33 17.13 7.32
C GLU A 68 6.10 16.55 6.60
N LYS A 69 5.61 17.23 5.56
CA LYS A 69 4.47 16.77 4.75
C LYS A 69 4.80 15.49 3.96
N GLU A 70 5.93 15.46 3.27
CA GLU A 70 6.38 14.26 2.54
C GLU A 70 6.61 13.10 3.51
N LEU A 71 7.29 13.35 4.64
CA LEU A 71 7.57 12.35 5.67
C LEU A 71 6.27 11.79 6.27
N ASN A 72 5.28 12.65 6.56
CA ASN A 72 3.98 12.23 7.05
C ASN A 72 3.25 11.35 6.03
N THR A 73 3.17 11.76 4.74
CA THR A 73 2.52 10.93 3.71
C THR A 73 3.18 9.55 3.59
N LEU A 74 4.51 9.50 3.57
CA LEU A 74 5.26 8.23 3.54
C LEU A 74 5.07 7.40 4.83
N ALA A 75 4.70 8.02 5.94
CA ALA A 75 4.45 7.37 7.22
C ALA A 75 2.99 6.92 7.45
N THR A 76 2.02 7.38 6.65
CA THR A 76 0.58 7.11 6.88
C THR A 76 -0.23 6.62 5.67
N GLU A 77 0.19 6.86 4.43
CA GLU A 77 -0.68 6.68 3.25
C GLU A 77 -0.33 5.48 2.35
N HIS A 78 0.52 4.55 2.81
CA HIS A 78 0.88 3.36 2.01
C HIS A 78 -0.16 2.25 2.09
N VAL A 79 -0.63 1.95 3.31
CA VAL A 79 -1.73 1.00 3.57
C VAL A 79 -2.72 1.71 4.46
N THR A 80 -3.97 1.85 4.01
CA THR A 80 -5.01 2.55 4.77
C THR A 80 -6.33 1.78 4.74
N PHE A 81 -7.08 1.84 5.84
CA PHE A 81 -8.35 1.15 6.02
C PHE A 81 -9.15 1.80 7.15
N ARG A 82 -10.43 1.45 7.27
CA ARG A 82 -11.30 1.86 8.39
C ARG A 82 -11.68 0.64 9.23
N VAL A 83 -11.68 0.81 10.55
CA VAL A 83 -12.22 -0.16 11.51
C VAL A 83 -13.42 0.42 12.24
N ASN A 84 -14.42 -0.41 12.54
CA ASN A 84 -15.65 -0.01 13.24
C ASN A 84 -15.53 0.04 14.77
N ILE A 85 -14.50 -0.58 15.34
CA ILE A 85 -14.25 -0.69 16.79
C ILE A 85 -12.76 -0.48 17.11
N PRO A 86 -12.39 -0.20 18.37
CA PRO A 86 -10.99 -0.13 18.79
C PRO A 86 -10.24 -1.45 18.59
N VAL A 87 -9.02 -1.36 18.05
CA VAL A 87 -8.16 -2.50 17.71
C VAL A 87 -6.72 -2.28 18.14
N LYS A 88 -6.05 -3.38 18.50
CA LYS A 88 -4.59 -3.47 18.49
C LYS A 88 -4.14 -3.80 17.07
N VAL A 89 -3.40 -2.90 16.45
CA VAL A 89 -2.70 -3.14 15.19
C VAL A 89 -1.35 -3.77 15.51
N ILE A 90 -1.06 -4.91 14.89
CA ILE A 90 0.20 -5.64 15.01
C ILE A 90 0.86 -5.66 13.63
N ILE A 91 2.05 -5.09 13.55
CA ILE A 91 2.92 -5.12 12.38
C ILE A 91 3.90 -6.28 12.58
N ILE A 92 3.90 -7.22 11.63
CA ILE A 92 4.79 -8.38 11.59
C ILE A 92 5.74 -8.16 10.43
N ARG A 93 7.05 -8.27 10.66
CA ARG A 93 8.07 -8.04 9.62
C ARG A 93 9.29 -8.92 9.84
N ASP A 94 10.11 -9.05 8.81
CA ASP A 94 11.44 -9.64 8.90
C ASP A 94 12.31 -8.83 9.88
N ALA A 95 12.89 -9.51 10.88
CA ALA A 95 13.75 -8.90 11.89
C ALA A 95 15.08 -8.37 11.31
N ALA A 96 15.53 -8.90 10.17
CA ALA A 96 16.70 -8.39 9.43
C ALA A 96 16.46 -6.98 8.84
N MET A 97 15.22 -6.48 8.84
CA MET A 97 14.92 -5.08 8.48
C MET A 97 15.52 -4.07 9.49
N GLY A 98 15.94 -4.48 10.69
CA GLY A 98 16.54 -3.59 11.68
C GLY A 98 15.57 -2.48 12.10
N ASP A 99 15.89 -1.22 11.86
CA ASP A 99 15.00 -0.07 12.13
C ASP A 99 13.99 0.26 10.99
N LYS A 100 14.09 -0.36 9.80
CA LYS A 100 13.75 0.31 8.50
C LYS A 100 12.34 0.88 8.25
N PRO A 101 11.21 0.32 8.72
CA PRO A 101 9.89 0.98 8.63
C PRO A 101 9.86 2.16 9.60
N PHE A 102 10.51 3.26 9.19
CA PHE A 102 11.02 4.33 10.04
C PHE A 102 9.96 4.96 10.96
N TRP A 103 8.70 4.86 10.55
CA TRP A 103 7.54 5.43 11.20
C TRP A 103 7.06 4.61 12.42
N LEU A 104 7.55 3.38 12.65
CA LEU A 104 7.10 2.56 13.78
C LEU A 104 7.38 3.25 15.13
N LYS A 105 8.65 3.52 15.43
CA LYS A 105 9.08 4.23 16.65
C LYS A 105 8.48 5.64 16.67
N ASP A 106 8.64 6.39 15.58
CA ASP A 106 8.19 7.78 15.43
C ASP A 106 6.67 7.94 15.65
N ARG A 107 5.84 6.91 15.37
CA ARG A 107 4.38 6.92 15.57
C ARG A 107 3.92 6.14 16.81
N GLY A 108 4.83 5.73 17.68
CA GLY A 108 4.51 5.10 18.97
C GLY A 108 4.05 3.64 18.87
N PHE A 109 4.53 2.88 17.87
CA PHE A 109 4.48 1.42 17.94
C PHE A 109 5.56 0.92 18.90
N ALA A 110 5.19 0.00 19.80
CA ALA A 110 6.11 -0.64 20.73
C ALA A 110 6.49 -2.05 20.23
N PRO A 111 7.77 -2.45 20.32
CA PRO A 111 8.18 -3.82 20.01
C PRO A 111 7.66 -4.79 21.08
N MET A 112 7.28 -6.00 20.68
CA MET A 112 6.77 -7.03 21.59
C MET A 112 7.88 -7.70 22.43
N GLY A 113 9.16 -7.45 22.11
CA GLY A 113 10.32 -7.91 22.88
C GLY A 113 10.78 -9.34 22.59
N PHE A 114 10.13 -10.06 21.67
CA PHE A 114 10.56 -11.38 21.19
C PHE A 114 10.51 -11.46 19.67
N LYS A 115 11.06 -12.56 19.13
CA LYS A 115 11.03 -12.90 17.70
C LYS A 115 10.47 -14.32 17.52
N ILE A 116 9.88 -14.60 16.36
CA ILE A 116 9.37 -15.92 15.97
C ILE A 116 9.86 -16.25 14.56
N THR A 117 10.32 -17.48 14.32
CA THR A 117 10.61 -17.96 12.97
C THR A 117 9.32 -18.35 12.26
N ILE A 118 9.04 -17.71 11.12
CA ILE A 118 7.94 -18.05 10.21
C ILE A 118 8.57 -18.40 8.88
N GLN A 119 8.42 -19.66 8.43
CA GLN A 119 8.96 -20.15 7.14
C GLN A 119 10.43 -19.74 6.93
N ASP A 120 11.28 -20.17 7.86
CA ASP A 120 12.73 -19.88 7.93
C ASP A 120 13.12 -18.38 8.04
N THR A 121 12.15 -17.46 8.08
CA THR A 121 12.36 -16.03 8.30
C THR A 121 12.19 -15.69 9.78
N GLU A 122 13.22 -15.11 10.41
CA GLU A 122 13.09 -14.57 11.77
C GLU A 122 12.25 -13.28 11.73
N THR A 123 11.10 -13.26 12.42
CA THR A 123 10.17 -12.12 12.41
C THR A 123 10.09 -11.43 13.77
N ASP A 124 9.95 -10.10 13.77
CA ASP A 124 9.62 -9.30 14.95
C ASP A 124 8.23 -8.67 14.85
N PHE A 125 7.71 -8.27 16.01
CA PHE A 125 6.33 -7.81 16.17
C PHE A 125 6.29 -6.43 16.82
N TRP A 126 5.56 -5.51 16.22
CA TRP A 126 5.39 -4.14 16.68
C TRP A 126 3.90 -3.83 16.82
N MET A 127 3.47 -3.30 17.97
CA MET A 127 2.06 -3.08 18.26
C MET A 127 1.72 -1.65 18.64
N LYS A 128 0.50 -1.24 18.30
CA LYS A 128 -0.12 0.00 18.78
C LYS A 128 -1.64 -0.15 18.81
N ASP A 129 -2.27 0.46 19.82
CA ASP A 129 -3.72 0.54 19.93
C ASP A 129 -4.27 1.75 19.17
N PHE A 130 -5.40 1.54 18.51
CA PHE A 130 -6.13 2.52 17.72
C PHE A 130 -7.61 2.48 18.07
N GLU A 131 -8.21 3.66 18.18
CA GLU A 131 -9.66 3.81 18.28
C GLU A 131 -10.37 3.45 16.96
N ALA A 132 -11.69 3.32 17.02
CA ALA A 132 -12.53 3.17 15.83
C ALA A 132 -12.31 4.34 14.85
N GLY A 133 -12.19 4.06 13.55
CA GLY A 133 -11.94 5.08 12.53
C GLY A 133 -10.92 4.66 11.48
N ARG A 134 -10.32 5.66 10.81
CA ARG A 134 -9.33 5.46 9.75
C ARG A 134 -7.96 5.17 10.35
N ILE A 135 -7.34 4.07 9.95
CA ILE A 135 -5.96 3.71 10.24
C ILE A 135 -5.15 3.85 8.94
N GLY A 136 -3.98 4.45 9.05
CA GLY A 136 -3.03 4.61 7.96
C GLY A 136 -1.63 4.20 8.41
N LEU A 137 -0.93 3.43 7.57
CA LEU A 137 0.38 2.83 7.80
C LEU A 137 1.34 3.24 6.67
N GLY A 138 2.62 3.36 6.99
CA GLY A 138 3.62 3.91 6.08
C GLY A 138 4.29 2.89 5.17
N VAL A 139 5.19 3.37 4.31
CA VAL A 139 6.01 2.53 3.42
C VAL A 139 6.93 1.58 4.21
N ASN A 140 7.25 0.43 3.63
CA ASN A 140 8.15 -0.57 4.25
C ASN A 140 9.54 0.02 4.54
N SER A 141 10.02 0.89 3.64
CA SER A 141 11.40 1.33 3.53
C SER A 141 11.50 2.57 2.63
N LEU A 142 12.54 3.38 2.85
CA LEU A 142 12.86 4.54 1.99
C LEU A 142 13.81 4.16 0.83
N THR A 143 14.44 2.97 0.87
CA THR A 143 15.39 2.50 -0.17
C THR A 143 14.77 1.54 -1.17
N GLY A 144 13.57 1.03 -0.90
CA GLY A 144 12.97 -0.09 -1.62
C GLY A 144 13.68 -1.43 -1.34
N GLY A 145 13.26 -2.48 -2.05
CA GLY A 145 13.85 -3.83 -1.99
C GLY A 145 13.44 -4.71 -0.81
N ASP A 146 12.90 -4.11 0.26
CA ASP A 146 12.48 -4.83 1.47
C ASP A 146 11.14 -5.57 1.31
N ALA A 147 11.00 -6.68 2.03
CA ALA A 147 9.73 -7.40 2.16
C ALA A 147 8.62 -6.48 2.70
N HIS A 148 7.39 -6.71 2.24
CA HIS A 148 6.22 -6.06 2.83
C HIS A 148 5.95 -6.63 4.22
N TYR A 149 5.63 -5.76 5.17
CA TYR A 149 5.14 -6.16 6.47
C TYR A 149 3.71 -6.72 6.35
N ILE A 150 3.37 -7.65 7.24
CA ILE A 150 2.01 -8.18 7.40
C ILE A 150 1.32 -7.38 8.51
N VAL A 151 0.03 -7.11 8.34
CA VAL A 151 -0.80 -6.42 9.32
C VAL A 151 -1.80 -7.40 9.91
N ALA A 152 -1.73 -7.61 11.23
CA ALA A 152 -2.75 -8.32 11.98
C ALA A 152 -3.55 -7.34 12.85
N LEU A 153 -4.85 -7.60 12.99
CA LEU A 153 -5.77 -6.76 13.77
C LEU A 153 -6.40 -7.62 14.87
N MET A 154 -6.29 -7.15 16.12
CA MET A 154 -6.91 -7.79 17.27
C MET A 154 -7.95 -6.83 17.89
N PRO A 155 -9.25 -7.18 17.90
CA PRO A 155 -10.27 -6.38 18.58
C PRO A 155 -9.95 -6.20 20.07
N LEU A 156 -10.05 -4.97 20.57
CA LEU A 156 -9.90 -4.70 22.02
C LEU A 156 -11.19 -5.02 22.79
N THR A 157 -12.33 -5.07 22.11
CA THR A 157 -13.64 -5.47 22.65
C THR A 157 -14.12 -6.77 22.02
N LYS A 158 -14.77 -7.65 22.80
CA LYS A 158 -15.28 -8.96 22.32
C LYS A 158 -16.74 -8.96 21.87
N GLU A 159 -17.48 -7.90 22.19
CA GLU A 159 -18.95 -7.84 22.07
C GLU A 159 -19.42 -7.49 20.66
N THR A 160 -18.61 -6.72 19.91
CA THR A 160 -18.92 -6.27 18.55
C THR A 160 -17.97 -6.94 17.55
N LYS A 161 -18.51 -7.38 16.42
CA LYS A 161 -17.73 -7.96 15.32
C LYS A 161 -16.87 -6.87 14.66
N LEU A 162 -15.58 -7.13 14.51
CA LEU A 162 -14.69 -6.27 13.73
C LEU A 162 -15.08 -6.29 12.25
N GLU A 163 -15.27 -5.10 11.69
CA GLU A 163 -15.42 -4.85 10.27
C GLU A 163 -14.24 -3.98 9.81
N VAL A 164 -13.70 -4.33 8.65
CA VAL A 164 -12.59 -3.61 8.01
C VAL A 164 -13.04 -3.20 6.62
N THR A 165 -13.04 -1.90 6.36
CA THR A 165 -13.56 -1.28 5.12
C THR A 165 -12.56 -0.27 4.57
N GLU A 166 -12.86 0.36 3.43
CA GLU A 166 -12.00 1.41 2.83
C GLU A 166 -10.54 0.99 2.60
N LEU A 167 -10.32 -0.30 2.27
CA LEU A 167 -9.01 -0.88 2.00
C LEU A 167 -8.32 -0.16 0.83
N TYR A 168 -7.12 0.39 1.09
CA TYR A 168 -6.23 0.96 0.10
C TYR A 168 -4.79 0.45 0.31
N PRO A 169 -4.07 0.03 -0.74
CA PRO A 169 -4.53 -0.05 -2.13
C PRO A 169 -5.57 -1.18 -2.35
N GLY A 170 -6.39 -1.07 -3.40
CA GLY A 170 -7.63 -1.86 -3.56
C GLY A 170 -7.45 -3.38 -3.71
N GLN A 171 -6.22 -3.85 -3.97
CA GLN A 171 -5.88 -5.28 -4.02
C GLN A 171 -5.66 -5.91 -2.63
N LEU A 172 -5.66 -5.14 -1.54
CA LEU A 172 -5.58 -5.70 -0.20
C LEU A 172 -6.81 -6.56 0.12
N ARG A 173 -6.59 -7.63 0.90
CA ARG A 173 -7.64 -8.51 1.42
C ARG A 173 -7.54 -8.62 2.94
N VAL A 174 -8.68 -8.85 3.58
CA VAL A 174 -8.74 -9.21 5.00
C VAL A 174 -9.12 -10.68 5.11
N GLY A 175 -8.36 -11.44 5.90
CA GLY A 175 -8.63 -12.83 6.22
C GLY A 175 -8.66 -13.02 7.73
N ALA A 176 -9.46 -13.98 8.21
CA ALA A 176 -9.32 -14.47 9.57
C ALA A 176 -8.02 -15.27 9.67
N LEU A 177 -7.18 -14.96 10.67
CA LEU A 177 -5.93 -15.69 10.91
C LEU A 177 -6.25 -17.14 11.31
N LYS A 178 -6.00 -18.06 10.39
CA LYS A 178 -6.23 -19.51 10.51
C LYS A 178 -5.26 -20.25 9.62
N ASP A 179 -5.09 -21.54 9.87
CA ASP A 179 -4.22 -22.42 9.07
C ASP A 179 -4.58 -22.35 7.58
N GLY A 180 -3.54 -22.26 6.73
CA GLY A 180 -3.68 -22.10 5.28
C GLY A 180 -4.00 -20.69 4.79
N LEU A 181 -4.08 -19.67 5.66
CA LEU A 181 -4.20 -18.27 5.21
C LEU A 181 -2.88 -17.80 4.56
N GLN A 182 -2.92 -17.53 3.27
CA GLN A 182 -1.81 -16.94 2.52
C GLN A 182 -1.61 -15.46 2.92
N PRO A 183 -0.42 -15.03 3.39
CA PRO A 183 -0.20 -13.68 3.90
C PRO A 183 -0.16 -12.61 2.79
N PHE A 184 0.29 -12.97 1.58
CA PHE A 184 0.45 -12.04 0.45
C PHE A 184 -0.56 -12.34 -0.69
N VAL A 185 -1.00 -11.30 -1.38
CA VAL A 185 -2.03 -11.41 -2.45
C VAL A 185 -1.45 -11.77 -3.81
N ASP A 186 -0.18 -11.44 -4.02
CA ASP A 186 0.60 -11.53 -5.26
C ASP A 186 1.62 -12.68 -5.24
N ARG A 187 1.84 -13.29 -4.07
CA ARG A 187 2.68 -14.49 -3.89
C ARG A 187 1.79 -15.67 -3.50
N PRO A 188 1.30 -16.47 -4.47
CA PRO A 188 0.82 -17.81 -4.16
C PRO A 188 2.05 -18.65 -3.79
N GLU A 189 2.21 -18.96 -2.51
CA GLU A 189 3.20 -19.95 -2.10
C GLU A 189 2.77 -21.32 -2.67
N ALA A 190 3.72 -22.05 -3.25
CA ALA A 190 3.45 -23.39 -3.72
C ALA A 190 3.19 -24.30 -2.51
N MET A 191 1.99 -24.86 -2.44
CA MET A 191 1.60 -25.89 -1.46
C MET A 191 2.26 -27.23 -1.79
#